data_AF-A0A6G3X3L0-F1
#
_entry.id   AF-A0A6G3X3L0-F1
#
_cell.length_a   1.000
_cell.length_b   1.000
_cell.length_c   1.000
_cell.angle_alpha   90.00
_cell.angle_beta   90.00
_cell.angle_gamma   90.00
#
_symmetry.space_group_name_H-M   'P 1'
#
loop_
_entity.id
_entity.type
_entity.pdbx_description
1 polymer ?
#
loop_
_entity_poly.entity_id
_entity_poly.type
_entity_poly.pdbx_seq_one_letter_code
_entity_poly.pdbx_strand_id
1 'polypeptide(L)'
;MEGVEIVRVANDEYAVKYRLLQKDPDSKFLVYRSGAVPTGIGNWMLDLELAYGVFTADRASLVRQELGLAADGVGEVAQAHEKFFQAAKRVRVLKGLLHADDETQVLQAKMVAVLLGQVEHSLLEITRTLLAENAAGADEKYSTLVEYGLDDFHWQGVASIYGYTAQSPSIDDFVVWMFRQAAAGFTSERPGGLRNIQLDFASLRYDVRSQQAMTTLATRVARYLDYAGTIEDTSFRDLLGNDLFEEVDQKIISDLARAVAERTVAAREVTEVIRSRQNSFWIDGYRKLYSAIGSASDLLNALSVLDLSMQSFDEGLDRYRNDWFRVDQLYRQFA
;
A
#
# COMPACT_ATOMS: atom_id res chain seq x y z
N MET A 1 -23.50 -15.42 44.61
CA MET A 1 -22.64 -16.43 45.25
C MET A 1 -22.94 -16.40 46.74
N GLU A 2 -23.88 -17.21 47.23
CA GLU A 2 -24.09 -17.35 48.67
C GLU A 2 -23.01 -18.27 49.25
N GLY A 3 -22.43 -17.88 50.39
CA GLY A 3 -21.49 -18.71 51.14
C GLY A 3 -20.02 -18.70 50.66
N VAL A 4 -19.58 -17.70 49.89
CA VAL A 4 -18.16 -17.51 49.53
C VAL A 4 -17.59 -16.31 50.30
N GLU A 5 -16.52 -16.52 51.06
CA GLU A 5 -15.84 -15.45 51.80
C GLU A 5 -14.68 -14.88 50.98
N ILE A 6 -14.57 -13.55 50.92
CA ILE A 6 -13.49 -12.86 50.20
C ILE A 6 -12.32 -12.63 51.16
N VAL A 7 -11.14 -13.13 50.80
CA VAL A 7 -9.88 -12.94 51.56
C VAL A 7 -8.90 -12.17 50.71
N ARG A 8 -8.33 -11.08 51.22
CA ARG A 8 -7.31 -10.28 50.51
C ARG A 8 -5.93 -10.58 51.08
N VAL A 9 -4.98 -10.91 50.22
CA VAL A 9 -3.58 -11.15 50.61
C VAL A 9 -2.86 -9.80 50.72
N ALA A 10 -2.27 -9.53 51.87
CA ALA A 10 -1.54 -8.30 52.19
C ALA A 10 -0.19 -8.62 52.83
N ASN A 11 0.66 -9.35 52.09
CA ASN A 11 1.98 -9.85 52.55
C ASN A 11 1.88 -10.78 53.78
N ASP A 12 0.77 -11.52 53.86
CA ASP A 12 0.39 -12.45 54.93
C ASP A 12 0.04 -13.84 54.38
N GLU A 13 0.68 -14.22 53.26
CA GLU A 13 0.41 -15.45 52.49
C GLU A 13 0.34 -16.70 53.36
N TYR A 14 1.23 -16.82 54.35
CA TYR A 14 1.25 -17.95 55.28
C TYR A 14 -0.01 -18.02 56.16
N ALA A 15 -0.45 -16.87 56.69
CA ALA A 15 -1.63 -16.81 57.55
C ALA A 15 -2.89 -17.13 56.76
N VAL A 16 -2.98 -16.62 55.52
CA VAL A 16 -4.05 -16.96 54.58
C VAL A 16 -4.03 -18.46 54.29
N LYS A 17 -2.87 -19.03 53.94
CA LYS A 17 -2.74 -20.46 53.64
C LYS A 17 -3.11 -21.36 54.82
N TYR A 18 -2.68 -21.01 56.03
CA TYR A 18 -3.07 -21.72 57.25
C TYR A 18 -4.58 -21.69 57.47
N ARG A 19 -5.21 -20.54 57.23
CA ARG A 19 -6.67 -20.42 57.34
C ARG A 19 -7.39 -21.33 56.35
N LEU A 20 -6.98 -21.28 55.08
CA LEU A 20 -7.59 -22.04 53.98
C LEU A 20 -7.45 -23.56 54.16
N LEU A 21 -6.28 -24.02 54.63
CA LEU A 21 -5.96 -25.45 54.65
C LEU A 21 -6.19 -26.13 55.99
N GLN A 22 -6.14 -25.40 57.10
CA GLN A 22 -6.18 -25.98 58.45
C GLN A 22 -7.33 -25.47 59.29
N LYS A 23 -7.58 -24.16 59.29
CA LYS A 23 -8.59 -23.57 60.18
C LYS A 23 -10.01 -23.81 59.67
N ASP A 24 -10.24 -23.54 58.40
CA ASP A 24 -11.59 -23.52 57.79
C ASP A 24 -11.63 -24.33 56.46
N PRO A 25 -11.17 -25.61 56.42
CA PRO A 25 -10.92 -26.33 55.16
C PRO A 25 -12.17 -26.59 54.30
N ASP A 26 -13.34 -26.67 54.91
CA ASP A 26 -14.61 -26.93 54.19
C ASP A 26 -15.31 -25.65 53.71
N SER A 27 -14.76 -24.48 54.04
CA SER A 27 -15.33 -23.18 53.65
C SER A 27 -14.91 -22.78 52.23
N LYS A 28 -15.79 -22.05 51.54
CA LYS A 28 -15.50 -21.55 50.19
C LYS A 28 -14.88 -20.16 50.27
N PHE A 29 -13.69 -20.00 49.72
CA PHE A 29 -12.97 -18.73 49.72
C PHE A 29 -12.73 -18.22 48.30
N LEU A 30 -12.83 -16.89 48.13
CA LEU A 30 -12.29 -16.18 46.98
C LEU A 30 -11.07 -15.38 47.46
N VAL A 31 -9.87 -15.83 47.09
CA VAL A 31 -8.61 -15.20 47.50
C VAL A 31 -8.20 -14.17 46.46
N TYR A 32 -8.11 -12.91 46.87
CA TYR A 32 -7.71 -11.79 46.03
C TYR A 32 -6.29 -11.35 46.35
N ARG A 33 -5.44 -11.26 45.33
CA ARG A 33 -4.06 -10.78 45.43
C ARG A 33 -3.85 -9.63 44.47
N SER A 34 -3.16 -8.58 44.91
CA SER A 34 -2.85 -7.39 44.12
C SER A 34 -1.35 -7.15 44.06
N GLY A 35 -0.85 -6.69 42.92
CA GLY A 35 0.57 -6.38 42.70
C GLY A 35 1.31 -7.47 41.92
N ALA A 36 2.63 -7.32 41.80
CA ALA A 36 3.48 -8.29 41.11
C ALA A 36 3.53 -9.61 41.91
N VAL A 37 3.13 -10.71 41.27
CA VAL A 37 3.17 -12.05 41.86
C VAL A 37 4.59 -12.59 41.71
N PRO A 38 5.29 -12.98 42.80
CA PRO A 38 6.59 -13.62 42.71
C PRO A 38 6.54 -14.90 41.86
N THR A 39 7.62 -15.30 41.20
CA THR A 39 7.68 -16.54 40.42
C THR A 39 8.35 -17.68 41.20
N GLY A 40 7.98 -18.92 40.87
CA GLY A 40 8.59 -20.13 41.44
C GLY A 40 8.47 -20.21 42.97
N ILE A 41 9.59 -20.51 43.65
CA ILE A 41 9.66 -20.74 45.10
C ILE A 41 9.33 -19.46 45.90
N GLY A 42 9.42 -18.29 45.27
CA GLY A 42 8.98 -17.02 45.87
C GLY A 42 7.46 -16.90 46.00
N ASN A 43 6.68 -17.71 45.28
CA ASN A 43 5.22 -17.70 45.35
C ASN A 43 4.71 -18.70 46.39
N TRP A 44 4.42 -18.20 47.59
CA TRP A 44 3.97 -19.04 48.71
C TRP A 44 2.58 -19.65 48.52
N MET A 45 1.84 -19.18 47.51
CA MET A 45 0.49 -19.63 47.15
C MET A 45 0.48 -20.52 45.89
N LEU A 46 1.64 -20.81 45.28
CA LEU A 46 1.75 -21.51 44.00
C LEU A 46 1.06 -22.88 43.99
N ASP A 47 1.16 -23.61 45.09
CA ASP A 47 0.53 -24.92 45.24
C ASP A 47 -1.01 -24.84 45.22
N LEU A 48 -1.57 -23.78 45.80
CA LEU A 48 -3.01 -23.51 45.76
C LEU A 48 -3.46 -23.06 44.37
N GLU A 49 -2.66 -22.22 43.70
CA GLU A 49 -2.91 -21.77 42.33
C GLU A 49 -2.93 -22.95 41.33
N LEU A 50 -2.01 -23.90 41.49
CA LEU A 50 -1.95 -25.13 40.68
C LEU A 50 -3.10 -26.10 40.97
N ALA A 51 -3.54 -26.19 42.23
CA ALA A 51 -4.58 -27.15 42.64
C ALA A 51 -6.01 -26.69 42.30
N TYR A 52 -6.30 -25.38 42.43
CA TYR A 52 -7.66 -24.84 42.35
C TYR A 52 -7.90 -23.91 41.17
N GLY A 53 -6.84 -23.57 40.42
CA GLY A 53 -6.90 -22.65 39.28
C GLY A 53 -6.90 -21.18 39.72
N VAL A 54 -6.32 -20.33 38.89
CA VAL A 54 -6.27 -18.88 39.11
C VAL A 54 -7.35 -18.23 38.26
N PHE A 55 -8.21 -17.42 38.89
CA PHE A 55 -9.16 -16.56 38.18
C PHE A 55 -8.70 -15.11 38.29
N THR A 56 -8.21 -14.55 37.20
CA THR A 56 -7.93 -13.11 37.08
C THR A 56 -9.14 -12.44 36.43
N ALA A 57 -9.69 -11.42 37.09
CA ALA A 57 -10.63 -10.48 36.48
C ALA A 57 -9.89 -9.35 35.75
N ASP A 58 -8.74 -9.66 35.15
CA ASP A 58 -8.08 -8.73 34.26
C ASP A 58 -8.87 -8.70 32.96
N ARG A 59 -9.27 -7.51 32.56
CA ARG A 59 -9.98 -7.30 31.29
C ARG A 59 -9.22 -7.89 30.10
N ALA A 60 -7.89 -7.94 30.19
CA ALA A 60 -6.98 -8.58 29.24
C ALA A 60 -7.22 -10.10 29.08
N SER A 61 -7.27 -10.89 30.16
CA SER A 61 -7.56 -12.33 30.06
C SER A 61 -9.01 -12.62 29.67
N LEU A 62 -9.96 -11.78 30.08
CA LEU A 62 -11.34 -11.89 29.60
C LEU A 62 -11.42 -11.64 28.09
N VAL A 63 -10.72 -10.63 27.57
CA VAL A 63 -10.63 -10.37 26.12
C VAL A 63 -9.92 -11.52 25.42
N ARG A 64 -8.81 -12.06 25.96
CA ARG A 64 -8.11 -13.22 25.39
C ARG A 64 -9.05 -14.43 25.26
N GLN A 65 -9.78 -14.77 26.33
CA GLN A 65 -10.76 -15.85 26.31
C GLN A 65 -11.90 -15.56 25.34
N GLU A 66 -12.37 -14.32 25.31
CA GLU A 66 -13.45 -13.88 24.43
C GLU A 66 -13.07 -13.95 22.94
N LEU A 67 -11.82 -13.64 22.60
CA LEU A 67 -11.27 -13.69 21.24
C LEU A 67 -10.89 -15.12 20.81
N GLY A 68 -10.74 -16.06 21.76
CA GLY A 68 -10.38 -17.44 21.47
C GLY A 68 -8.94 -17.62 21.01
N LEU A 69 -8.03 -16.74 21.44
CA LEU A 69 -6.62 -16.75 21.03
C LEU A 69 -5.72 -17.42 22.07
N ALA A 70 -4.87 -18.33 21.61
CA ALA A 70 -3.92 -19.05 22.46
C ALA A 70 -2.59 -18.29 22.66
N ALA A 71 -2.25 -17.34 21.78
CA ALA A 71 -0.98 -16.63 21.82
C ALA A 71 -0.79 -15.82 23.13
N ASP A 72 0.45 -15.81 23.63
CA ASP A 72 0.88 -14.92 24.70
C ASP A 72 1.02 -13.49 24.16
N GLY A 73 0.80 -12.47 25.00
CA GLY A 73 0.83 -11.07 24.55
C GLY A 73 -0.52 -10.49 24.10
N VAL A 74 -1.55 -11.32 23.92
CA VAL A 74 -2.90 -10.87 23.48
C VAL A 74 -3.54 -9.93 24.50
N GLY A 75 -3.30 -10.17 25.79
CA GLY A 75 -3.81 -9.33 26.86
C GLY A 75 -3.24 -7.91 26.83
N GLU A 76 -1.96 -7.80 26.56
CA GLU A 76 -1.21 -6.55 26.43
C GLU A 76 -1.67 -5.76 25.21
N VAL A 77 -1.88 -6.43 24.07
CA VAL A 77 -2.48 -5.82 22.87
C VAL A 77 -3.90 -5.31 23.16
N ALA A 78 -4.72 -6.11 23.86
CA ALA A 78 -6.06 -5.71 24.25
C ALA A 78 -6.08 -4.48 25.18
N GLN A 79 -5.11 -4.40 26.08
CA GLN A 79 -4.93 -3.26 26.97
C GLN A 79 -4.42 -2.02 26.23
N ALA A 80 -3.43 -2.17 25.35
CA ALA A 80 -2.85 -1.07 24.58
C ALA A 80 -3.89 -0.41 23.65
N HIS A 81 -4.81 -1.20 23.11
CA HIS A 81 -5.85 -0.73 22.18
C HIS A 81 -7.26 -0.84 22.80
N GLU A 82 -7.40 -0.56 24.10
CA GLU A 82 -8.65 -0.79 24.84
C GLU A 82 -9.89 -0.14 24.17
N LYS A 83 -9.71 1.05 23.60
CA LYS A 83 -10.76 1.79 22.89
C LYS A 83 -11.36 1.01 21.70
N PHE A 84 -10.54 0.19 21.02
CA PHE A 84 -11.01 -0.68 19.94
C PHE A 84 -12.08 -1.66 20.45
N PHE A 85 -11.78 -2.31 21.58
CA PHE A 85 -12.57 -3.38 22.18
C PHE A 85 -13.85 -2.91 22.89
N GLN A 86 -14.00 -1.60 23.13
CA GLN A 86 -15.25 -1.04 23.69
C GLN A 86 -16.44 -1.14 22.73
N ALA A 87 -16.21 -1.28 21.41
CA ALA A 87 -17.28 -1.37 20.43
C ALA A 87 -17.62 -2.83 20.07
N ALA A 88 -18.74 -3.34 20.59
CA ALA A 88 -19.19 -4.72 20.36
C ALA A 88 -19.30 -5.11 18.88
N LYS A 89 -19.68 -4.17 18.00
CA LYS A 89 -19.74 -4.42 16.54
C LYS A 89 -18.36 -4.71 15.96
N ARG A 90 -17.32 -3.94 16.32
CA ARG A 90 -15.94 -4.18 15.85
C ARG A 90 -15.39 -5.49 16.34
N VAL A 91 -15.59 -5.78 17.62
CA VAL A 91 -15.15 -7.05 18.22
C VAL A 91 -15.79 -8.24 17.51
N ARG A 92 -17.08 -8.15 17.14
CA ARG A 92 -17.74 -9.19 16.36
C ARG A 92 -17.13 -9.38 14.97
N VAL A 93 -16.85 -8.29 14.25
CA VAL A 93 -16.20 -8.38 12.93
C VAL A 93 -14.79 -8.98 13.07
N LEU A 94 -14.01 -8.51 14.04
CA LEU A 94 -12.67 -9.03 14.34
C LEU A 94 -12.71 -10.53 14.59
N LYS A 95 -13.61 -11.03 15.45
CA LYS A 95 -13.76 -12.47 15.71
C LYS A 95 -14.04 -13.30 14.46
N GLY A 96 -14.75 -12.73 13.48
CA GLY A 96 -14.98 -13.40 12.20
C GLY A 96 -13.71 -13.55 11.35
N LEU A 97 -12.68 -12.76 11.62
CA LEU A 97 -11.39 -12.80 10.92
C LEU A 97 -10.33 -13.63 11.67
N LEU A 98 -10.50 -13.85 12.97
CA LEU A 98 -9.50 -14.50 13.81
C LEU A 98 -9.44 -16.02 13.61
N HIS A 99 -8.23 -16.55 13.73
CA HIS A 99 -7.94 -17.97 13.88
C HIS A 99 -7.28 -18.21 15.24
N ALA A 100 -7.49 -19.39 15.84
CA ALA A 100 -7.02 -19.69 17.19
C ALA A 100 -5.49 -19.58 17.36
N ASP A 101 -4.76 -19.83 16.27
CA ASP A 101 -3.30 -19.81 16.19
C ASP A 101 -2.74 -18.42 15.79
N ASP A 102 -3.58 -17.38 15.66
CA ASP A 102 -3.09 -16.04 15.32
C ASP A 102 -2.17 -15.49 16.42
N GLU A 103 -1.00 -15.04 16.01
CA GLU A 103 -0.07 -14.30 16.87
C GLU A 103 -0.49 -12.83 17.05
N THR A 104 0.15 -12.14 18.00
CA THR A 104 -0.15 -10.74 18.35
C THR A 104 -0.04 -9.79 17.16
N GLN A 105 0.96 -9.97 16.29
CA GLN A 105 1.11 -9.16 15.07
C GLN A 105 -0.04 -9.36 14.09
N VAL A 106 -0.52 -10.61 13.93
CA VAL A 106 -1.65 -10.93 13.06
C VAL A 106 -2.94 -10.37 13.64
N LEU A 107 -3.11 -10.43 14.96
CA LEU A 107 -4.22 -9.78 15.67
C LEU A 107 -4.24 -8.27 15.37
N GLN A 108 -3.12 -7.57 15.56
CA GLN A 108 -3.03 -6.12 15.27
C GLN A 108 -3.30 -5.80 13.79
N ALA A 109 -2.77 -6.60 12.86
CA ALA A 109 -3.04 -6.45 11.43
C ALA A 109 -4.54 -6.61 11.11
N LYS A 110 -5.21 -7.59 11.71
CA LYS A 110 -6.66 -7.79 11.57
C LYS A 110 -7.46 -6.66 12.24
N MET A 111 -6.99 -6.11 13.36
CA MET A 111 -7.59 -4.92 13.96
C MET A 111 -7.51 -3.72 13.01
N VAL A 112 -6.37 -3.49 12.35
CA VAL A 112 -6.23 -2.47 11.31
C VAL A 112 -7.22 -2.72 10.17
N ALA A 113 -7.30 -3.94 9.64
CA ALA A 113 -8.25 -4.29 8.57
C ALA A 113 -9.71 -3.97 8.96
N VAL A 114 -10.12 -4.29 10.20
CA VAL A 114 -11.46 -3.95 10.71
C VAL A 114 -11.70 -2.44 10.74
N LEU A 115 -10.70 -1.64 11.15
CA LEU A 115 -10.82 -0.17 11.15
C LEU A 115 -10.90 0.41 9.73
N LEU A 116 -10.19 -0.19 8.78
CA LEU A 116 -10.24 0.19 7.38
C LEU A 116 -11.49 -0.32 6.64
N GLY A 117 -12.30 -1.15 7.30
CA GLY A 117 -13.53 -1.72 6.73
C GLY A 117 -13.28 -2.82 5.68
N GLN A 118 -12.17 -3.57 5.82
CA GLN A 118 -11.74 -4.61 4.89
C GLN A 118 -11.42 -5.94 5.60
N VAL A 119 -11.22 -7.01 4.82
CA VAL A 119 -10.88 -8.36 5.32
C VAL A 119 -9.37 -8.59 5.23
N GLU A 120 -8.76 -8.10 4.16
CA GLU A 120 -7.35 -8.23 3.87
C GLU A 120 -6.51 -7.40 4.84
N HIS A 121 -5.50 -8.03 5.43
CA HIS A 121 -4.66 -7.46 6.50
C HIS A 121 -3.17 -7.52 6.16
N SER A 122 -2.82 -7.78 4.91
CA SER A 122 -1.43 -7.64 4.46
C SER A 122 -1.04 -6.17 4.42
N LEU A 123 0.25 -5.87 4.60
CA LEU A 123 0.74 -4.49 4.52
C LEU A 123 0.42 -3.86 3.16
N LEU A 124 0.51 -4.63 2.07
CA LEU A 124 0.13 -4.18 0.72
C LEU A 124 -1.33 -3.69 0.67
N GLU A 125 -2.29 -4.47 1.18
CA GLU A 125 -3.71 -4.12 1.08
C GLU A 125 -4.10 -3.02 2.06
N ILE A 126 -3.45 -2.94 3.23
CA ILE A 126 -3.57 -1.79 4.15
C ILE A 126 -3.04 -0.52 3.46
N THR A 127 -1.86 -0.59 2.87
CA THR A 127 -1.22 0.52 2.15
C THR A 127 -2.08 0.97 0.97
N ARG A 128 -2.59 0.03 0.17
CA ARG A 128 -3.51 0.31 -0.95
C ARG A 128 -4.69 1.16 -0.52
N THR A 129 -5.34 0.78 0.58
CA THR A 129 -6.51 1.49 1.10
C THR A 129 -6.18 2.90 1.60
N LEU A 130 -5.05 3.06 2.29
CA LEU A 130 -4.59 4.37 2.77
C LEU A 130 -4.15 5.29 1.62
N LEU A 131 -3.48 4.73 0.60
CA LEU A 131 -3.10 5.48 -0.60
C LEU A 131 -4.31 5.90 -1.43
N ALA A 132 -5.34 5.05 -1.55
CA ALA A 132 -6.58 5.39 -2.24
C ALA A 132 -7.33 6.53 -1.56
N GLU A 133 -7.40 6.52 -0.22
CA GLU A 133 -8.01 7.61 0.55
C GLU A 133 -7.21 8.92 0.40
N ASN A 134 -5.90 8.85 0.56
CA ASN A 134 -5.02 10.00 0.45
C ASN A 134 -4.99 10.60 -0.97
N ALA A 135 -5.13 9.76 -2.02
CA ALA A 135 -5.32 10.22 -3.40
C ALA A 135 -6.65 10.99 -3.58
N ALA A 136 -7.69 10.60 -2.85
CA ALA A 136 -8.97 11.31 -2.83
C ALA A 136 -8.95 12.59 -1.98
N GLY A 137 -7.81 12.92 -1.34
CA GLY A 137 -7.66 14.10 -0.49
C GLY A 137 -8.34 13.97 0.87
N ALA A 138 -8.61 12.74 1.31
CA ALA A 138 -9.15 12.44 2.63
C ALA A 138 -8.07 11.77 3.51
N ASP A 139 -8.35 11.71 4.82
CA ASP A 139 -7.48 11.10 5.83
C ASP A 139 -8.26 10.40 6.95
N GLU A 140 -9.56 10.14 6.75
CA GLU A 140 -10.47 9.62 7.79
C GLU A 140 -10.03 8.24 8.30
N LYS A 141 -9.63 7.33 7.41
CA LYS A 141 -9.17 5.99 7.77
C LYS A 141 -7.83 6.05 8.48
N TYR A 142 -6.88 6.86 8.00
CA TYR A 142 -5.61 7.04 8.73
C TYR A 142 -5.85 7.64 10.12
N SER A 143 -6.67 8.69 10.20
CA SER A 143 -7.08 9.31 11.47
C SER A 143 -7.76 8.31 12.40
N THR A 144 -8.53 7.37 11.85
CA THR A 144 -9.10 6.26 12.63
C THR A 144 -7.99 5.36 13.19
N LEU A 145 -6.94 5.02 12.42
CA LEU A 145 -5.83 4.23 12.98
C LEU A 145 -5.17 4.94 14.17
N VAL A 146 -4.92 6.24 14.06
CA VAL A 146 -4.38 7.08 15.14
C VAL A 146 -5.32 7.11 16.34
N GLU A 147 -6.63 7.31 16.11
CA GLU A 147 -7.64 7.36 17.16
C GLU A 147 -7.67 6.09 18.02
N TYR A 148 -7.36 4.94 17.42
CA TYR A 148 -7.32 3.63 18.06
C TYR A 148 -5.90 3.15 18.42
N GLY A 149 -4.88 4.00 18.23
CA GLY A 149 -3.49 3.75 18.58
C GLY A 149 -2.84 2.62 17.79
N LEU A 150 -3.25 2.41 16.54
CA LEU A 150 -2.71 1.37 15.65
C LEU A 150 -1.79 1.93 14.55
N ASP A 151 -1.57 3.24 14.55
CA ASP A 151 -0.63 3.95 13.68
C ASP A 151 0.82 3.54 13.95
N ASP A 152 1.23 3.40 15.22
CA ASP A 152 2.57 2.91 15.58
C ASP A 152 2.84 1.51 14.99
N PHE A 153 1.88 0.60 15.10
CA PHE A 153 1.98 -0.74 14.50
C PHE A 153 2.11 -0.66 12.97
N HIS A 154 1.31 0.18 12.32
CA HIS A 154 1.38 0.39 10.88
C HIS A 154 2.77 0.89 10.45
N TRP A 155 3.29 1.94 11.10
CA TRP A 155 4.58 2.52 10.73
C TRP A 155 5.78 1.62 11.07
N GLN A 156 5.69 0.81 12.12
CA GLN A 156 6.67 -0.25 12.39
C GLN A 156 6.68 -1.31 11.28
N GLY A 157 5.50 -1.69 10.78
CA GLY A 157 5.36 -2.56 9.60
C GLY A 157 6.00 -1.95 8.36
N VAL A 158 5.68 -0.69 8.06
CA VAL A 158 6.27 0.07 6.94
C VAL A 158 7.80 0.18 7.08
N ALA A 159 8.32 0.46 8.26
CA ALA A 159 9.76 0.54 8.51
C ALA A 159 10.46 -0.81 8.32
N SER A 160 9.90 -1.89 8.87
CA SER A 160 10.52 -3.22 8.82
C SER A 160 10.42 -3.88 7.44
N ILE A 161 9.32 -3.69 6.72
CA ILE A 161 9.04 -4.35 5.44
C ILE A 161 9.53 -3.51 4.26
N TYR A 162 9.30 -2.19 4.29
CA TYR A 162 9.66 -1.28 3.19
C TYR A 162 10.93 -0.47 3.44
N GLY A 163 11.36 -0.30 4.70
CA GLY A 163 12.55 0.48 5.05
C GLY A 163 12.30 1.98 5.20
N TYR A 164 11.04 2.44 5.14
CA TYR A 164 10.72 3.84 5.35
C TYR A 164 10.71 4.21 6.84
N THR A 165 11.52 5.19 7.21
CA THR A 165 11.61 5.70 8.59
C THR A 165 11.57 7.22 8.58
N ALA A 166 10.82 7.80 9.52
CA ALA A 166 10.71 9.24 9.73
C ALA A 166 10.42 9.52 11.21
N GLN A 167 10.75 10.73 11.69
CA GLN A 167 10.45 11.13 13.07
C GLN A 167 8.95 11.34 13.30
N SER A 168 8.24 11.82 12.28
CA SER A 168 6.80 12.04 12.29
C SER A 168 6.24 11.58 10.95
N PRO A 169 6.07 10.25 10.75
CA PRO A 169 5.65 9.71 9.47
C PRO A 169 4.22 10.16 9.13
N SER A 170 4.00 10.51 7.87
CA SER A 170 2.69 10.80 7.30
C SER A 170 2.50 10.01 6.01
N ILE A 171 1.23 9.81 5.61
CA ILE A 171 0.93 9.14 4.34
C ILE A 171 1.47 9.95 3.16
N ASP A 172 1.40 11.29 3.21
CA ASP A 172 1.94 12.16 2.17
C ASP A 172 3.46 12.05 2.03
N ASP A 173 4.20 12.03 3.14
CA ASP A 173 5.66 11.87 3.10
C ASP A 173 6.05 10.47 2.61
N PHE A 174 5.29 9.44 3.00
CA PHE A 174 5.48 8.08 2.51
C PHE A 174 5.24 7.99 0.99
N VAL A 175 4.21 8.67 0.47
CA VAL A 175 3.95 8.79 -0.98
C VAL A 175 5.13 9.47 -1.69
N VAL A 176 5.62 10.59 -1.19
CA VAL A 176 6.79 11.25 -1.80
C VAL A 176 8.01 10.32 -1.76
N TRP A 177 8.23 9.64 -0.65
CA TRP A 177 9.34 8.70 -0.49
C TRP A 177 9.25 7.53 -1.47
N MET A 178 8.10 6.85 -1.60
CA MET A 178 7.97 5.67 -2.47
C MET A 178 8.22 6.02 -3.94
N PHE A 179 7.73 7.19 -4.40
CA PHE A 179 7.97 7.66 -5.76
C PHE A 179 9.42 8.09 -6.00
N ARG A 180 10.11 8.64 -4.99
CA ARG A 180 11.55 8.88 -5.06
C ARG A 180 12.34 7.58 -5.17
N GLN A 181 11.96 6.54 -4.43
CA GLN A 181 12.58 5.22 -4.56
C GLN A 181 12.35 4.65 -5.97
N ALA A 182 11.14 4.78 -6.50
CA ALA A 182 10.82 4.36 -7.86
C ALA A 182 11.65 5.11 -8.92
N ALA A 183 11.80 6.44 -8.78
CA ALA A 183 12.62 7.26 -9.67
C ALA A 183 14.11 6.87 -9.61
N ALA A 184 14.60 6.42 -8.45
CA ALA A 184 15.95 5.89 -8.26
C ALA A 184 16.08 4.39 -8.64
N GLY A 185 15.05 3.79 -9.23
CA GLY A 185 15.05 2.38 -9.65
C GLY A 185 15.08 1.37 -8.49
N PHE A 186 14.64 1.78 -7.30
CA PHE A 186 14.72 1.00 -6.05
C PHE A 186 16.15 0.54 -5.70
N THR A 187 17.14 1.33 -6.07
CA THR A 187 18.55 1.06 -5.75
C THR A 187 18.78 1.22 -4.25
N SER A 188 19.46 0.26 -3.62
CA SER A 188 19.79 0.29 -2.19
C SER A 188 21.21 -0.23 -1.93
N GLU A 189 21.83 0.26 -0.86
CA GLU A 189 23.19 -0.14 -0.46
C GLU A 189 23.29 -1.64 -0.11
N ARG A 190 22.21 -2.18 0.47
CA ARG A 190 22.08 -3.61 0.78
C ARG A 190 21.35 -4.31 -0.36
N PRO A 191 21.90 -5.38 -0.96
CA PRO A 191 21.21 -6.12 -2.00
C PRO A 191 19.80 -6.54 -1.57
N GLY A 192 18.79 -6.09 -2.32
CA GLY A 192 17.38 -6.40 -2.05
C GLY A 192 16.74 -5.61 -0.91
N GLY A 193 17.42 -4.59 -0.35
CA GLY A 193 16.90 -3.80 0.78
C GLY A 193 15.56 -3.11 0.52
N LEU A 194 15.23 -2.82 -0.75
CA LEU A 194 13.97 -2.22 -1.18
C LEU A 194 13.09 -3.19 -2.01
N ARG A 195 13.39 -4.49 -2.00
CA ARG A 195 12.70 -5.46 -2.87
C ARG A 195 11.21 -5.55 -2.57
N ASN A 196 10.81 -5.50 -1.30
CA ASN A 196 9.41 -5.60 -0.91
C ASN A 196 8.60 -4.40 -1.43
N ILE A 197 9.09 -3.17 -1.19
CA ILE A 197 8.42 -1.97 -1.70
C ILE A 197 8.43 -1.92 -3.23
N GLN A 198 9.48 -2.40 -3.89
CA GLN A 198 9.52 -2.48 -5.36
C GLN A 198 8.39 -3.36 -5.91
N LEU A 199 8.18 -4.55 -5.34
CA LEU A 199 7.13 -5.48 -5.75
C LEU A 199 5.74 -4.90 -5.46
N ASP A 200 5.54 -4.35 -4.28
CA ASP A 200 4.27 -3.78 -3.86
C ASP A 200 3.93 -2.52 -4.64
N PHE A 201 4.90 -1.65 -4.92
CA PHE A 201 4.73 -0.47 -5.79
C PHE A 201 4.29 -0.89 -7.19
N ALA A 202 4.92 -1.91 -7.78
CA ALA A 202 4.51 -2.44 -9.07
C ALA A 202 3.08 -3.01 -9.02
N SER A 203 2.73 -3.76 -7.98
CA SER A 203 1.36 -4.26 -7.78
C SER A 203 0.34 -3.13 -7.67
N LEU A 204 0.60 -2.13 -6.82
CA LEU A 204 -0.27 -0.97 -6.63
C LEU A 204 -0.48 -0.20 -7.92
N ARG A 205 0.59 -0.04 -8.71
CA ARG A 205 0.55 0.70 -9.96
C ARG A 205 -0.27 -0.01 -11.03
N TYR A 206 -0.10 -1.31 -11.22
CA TYR A 206 -0.75 -2.02 -12.34
C TYR A 206 -2.08 -2.73 -11.98
N ASP A 207 -2.44 -2.82 -10.71
CA ASP A 207 -3.73 -3.37 -10.29
C ASP A 207 -4.85 -2.32 -10.46
N VAL A 208 -5.93 -2.72 -11.13
CA VAL A 208 -7.09 -1.85 -11.44
C VAL A 208 -7.71 -1.20 -10.19
N ARG A 209 -7.61 -1.86 -9.02
CA ARG A 209 -8.17 -1.37 -7.75
C ARG A 209 -7.47 -0.11 -7.24
N SER A 210 -6.22 0.12 -7.63
CA SER A 210 -5.41 1.27 -7.18
C SER A 210 -4.81 2.08 -8.31
N GLN A 211 -4.98 1.69 -9.57
CA GLN A 211 -4.44 2.39 -10.72
C GLN A 211 -4.77 3.90 -10.69
N GLN A 212 -6.05 4.26 -10.51
CA GLN A 212 -6.48 5.66 -10.48
C GLN A 212 -5.87 6.45 -9.30
N ALA A 213 -5.75 5.80 -8.14
CA ALA A 213 -5.10 6.41 -6.98
C ALA A 213 -3.62 6.66 -7.29
N MET A 214 -2.92 5.67 -7.85
CA MET A 214 -1.52 5.78 -8.22
C MET A 214 -1.28 6.84 -9.30
N THR A 215 -2.15 6.97 -10.29
CA THR A 215 -2.13 8.08 -11.27
C THR A 215 -2.21 9.43 -10.56
N THR A 216 -3.18 9.60 -9.66
CA THR A 216 -3.39 10.86 -8.93
C THR A 216 -2.18 11.22 -8.05
N LEU A 217 -1.64 10.23 -7.33
CA LEU A 217 -0.46 10.40 -6.49
C LEU A 217 0.79 10.70 -7.33
N ALA A 218 0.98 10.03 -8.47
CA ALA A 218 2.09 10.28 -9.38
C ALA A 218 2.06 11.72 -9.89
N THR A 219 0.91 12.21 -10.36
CA THR A 219 0.74 13.61 -10.79
C THR A 219 1.03 14.59 -9.65
N ARG A 220 0.59 14.30 -8.43
CA ARG A 220 0.86 15.17 -7.26
C ARG A 220 2.34 15.21 -6.91
N VAL A 221 3.01 14.06 -6.90
CA VAL A 221 4.45 13.97 -6.60
C VAL A 221 5.29 14.62 -7.70
N ALA A 222 4.95 14.41 -8.97
CA ALA A 222 5.67 15.02 -10.09
C ALA A 222 5.69 16.54 -9.98
N ARG A 223 4.53 17.15 -9.63
CA ARG A 223 4.43 18.59 -9.36
C ARG A 223 5.24 19.03 -8.13
N TYR A 224 5.16 18.27 -7.04
CA TYR A 224 5.90 18.57 -5.82
C TYR A 224 7.42 18.53 -6.03
N LEU A 225 7.91 17.62 -6.88
CA LEU A 225 9.32 17.46 -7.20
C LEU A 225 9.80 18.36 -8.35
N ASP A 226 8.90 19.12 -8.99
CA ASP A 226 9.16 19.79 -10.27
C ASP A 226 9.82 18.85 -11.30
N TYR A 227 9.24 17.66 -11.46
CA TYR A 227 9.84 16.61 -12.27
C TYR A 227 10.01 17.03 -13.74
N ALA A 228 9.11 17.87 -14.26
CA ALA A 228 9.24 18.46 -15.59
C ALA A 228 10.57 19.21 -15.77
N GLY A 229 10.97 20.04 -14.80
CA GLY A 229 12.26 20.73 -14.81
C GLY A 229 13.45 19.76 -14.75
N THR A 230 13.32 18.64 -14.04
CA THR A 230 14.42 17.64 -13.95
C THR A 230 14.71 16.92 -15.26
N ILE A 231 13.75 16.88 -16.18
CA ILE A 231 13.89 16.21 -17.48
C ILE A 231 13.97 17.19 -18.65
N GLU A 232 13.98 18.50 -18.43
CA GLU A 232 13.89 19.52 -19.49
C GLU A 232 14.95 19.30 -20.58
N ASP A 233 16.22 19.17 -20.17
CA ASP A 233 17.38 18.99 -21.07
C ASP A 233 17.63 17.53 -21.50
N THR A 234 16.84 16.58 -21.01
CA THR A 234 17.02 15.16 -21.34
C THR A 234 16.48 14.87 -22.73
N SER A 235 17.12 13.99 -23.51
CA SER A 235 16.60 13.58 -24.82
C SER A 235 15.39 12.64 -24.65
N PHE A 236 14.37 12.75 -25.50
CA PHE A 236 13.26 11.79 -25.50
C PHE A 236 13.71 10.33 -25.66
N ARG A 237 14.87 10.10 -26.30
CA ARG A 237 15.47 8.77 -26.49
C ARG A 237 15.87 8.11 -25.18
N ASP A 238 16.36 8.91 -24.23
CA ASP A 238 16.80 8.42 -22.91
C ASP A 238 15.60 8.17 -21.97
N LEU A 239 14.45 8.73 -22.31
CA LEU A 239 13.22 8.62 -21.52
C LEU A 239 12.33 7.43 -21.92
N LEU A 240 12.63 6.72 -23.02
CA LEU A 240 11.77 5.68 -23.57
C LEU A 240 11.46 4.54 -22.58
N GLY A 241 12.40 4.23 -21.69
CA GLY A 241 12.25 3.19 -20.66
C GLY A 241 11.55 3.65 -19.38
N ASN A 242 11.18 4.92 -19.27
CA ASN A 242 10.57 5.49 -18.07
C ASN A 242 9.11 5.83 -18.33
N ASP A 243 8.21 5.36 -17.48
CA ASP A 243 6.79 5.71 -17.50
C ASP A 243 6.28 6.11 -16.10
N LEU A 244 7.18 6.42 -15.16
CA LEU A 244 6.82 6.70 -13.78
C LEU A 244 5.88 7.90 -13.64
N PHE A 245 6.17 8.98 -14.37
CA PHE A 245 5.44 10.23 -14.35
C PHE A 245 4.93 10.62 -15.74
N GLU A 246 3.80 11.31 -15.79
CA GLU A 246 3.10 11.67 -17.03
C GLU A 246 3.94 12.61 -17.92
N GLU A 247 4.72 13.47 -17.28
CA GLU A 247 5.64 14.42 -17.89
C GLU A 247 6.61 13.75 -18.87
N VAL A 248 6.93 12.46 -18.66
CA VAL A 248 7.74 11.68 -19.59
C VAL A 248 7.04 11.52 -20.94
N ASP A 249 5.78 11.09 -20.97
CA ASP A 249 5.03 10.95 -22.21
C ASP A 249 4.77 12.31 -22.86
N GLN A 250 4.48 13.35 -22.07
CA GLN A 250 4.31 14.71 -22.60
C GLN A 250 5.58 15.21 -23.31
N LYS A 251 6.75 15.00 -22.70
CA LYS A 251 8.03 15.40 -23.28
C LYS A 251 8.36 14.58 -24.52
N ILE A 252 8.19 13.25 -24.48
CA ILE A 252 8.42 12.39 -25.65
C ILE A 252 7.56 12.84 -26.83
N ILE A 253 6.27 13.11 -26.60
CA ILE A 253 5.34 13.55 -27.64
C ILE A 253 5.75 14.91 -28.20
N SER A 254 6.06 15.88 -27.35
CA SER A 254 6.47 17.23 -27.77
C SER A 254 7.75 17.19 -28.61
N ASP A 255 8.77 16.49 -28.12
CA ASP A 255 10.08 16.40 -28.79
C ASP A 255 9.99 15.59 -30.09
N LEU A 256 9.24 14.49 -30.09
CA LEU A 256 9.06 13.66 -31.29
C LEU A 256 8.25 14.41 -32.36
N ALA A 257 7.17 15.11 -31.98
CA ALA A 257 6.38 15.92 -32.92
C ALA A 257 7.23 17.02 -33.57
N ARG A 258 8.05 17.72 -32.76
CA ARG A 258 9.00 18.73 -33.25
C ARG A 258 10.03 18.11 -34.20
N ALA A 259 10.64 16.99 -33.82
CA ALA A 259 11.63 16.32 -34.66
C ALA A 259 11.05 15.84 -36.00
N VAL A 260 9.78 15.39 -36.01
CA VAL A 260 9.06 15.03 -37.24
C VAL A 260 8.80 16.28 -38.10
N ALA A 261 8.33 17.37 -37.50
CA ALA A 261 8.07 18.63 -38.21
C ALA A 261 9.35 19.23 -38.84
N GLU A 262 10.46 19.18 -38.11
CA GLU A 262 11.78 19.66 -38.55
C GLU A 262 12.51 18.67 -39.47
N ARG A 263 11.97 17.45 -39.65
CA ARG A 263 12.56 16.36 -40.43
C ARG A 263 13.95 15.93 -39.93
N THR A 264 14.16 15.97 -38.62
CA THR A 264 15.41 15.57 -37.95
C THR A 264 15.37 14.14 -37.41
N VAL A 265 14.26 13.43 -37.60
CA VAL A 265 14.05 12.03 -37.19
C VAL A 265 13.56 11.19 -38.37
N ALA A 266 14.04 9.95 -38.47
CA ALA A 266 13.61 9.02 -39.51
C ALA A 266 12.27 8.36 -39.17
N ALA A 267 11.42 8.09 -40.16
CA ALA A 267 10.11 7.47 -39.95
C ALA A 267 10.17 6.11 -39.23
N ARG A 268 11.25 5.35 -39.46
CA ARG A 268 11.52 4.11 -38.74
C ARG A 268 11.68 4.34 -37.23
N GLU A 269 12.44 5.36 -36.85
CA GLU A 269 12.68 5.69 -35.44
C GLU A 269 11.39 6.15 -34.76
N VAL A 270 10.58 6.96 -35.45
CA VAL A 270 9.25 7.37 -34.97
C VAL A 270 8.38 6.14 -34.66
N THR A 271 8.37 5.17 -35.57
CA THR A 271 7.64 3.91 -35.38
C THR A 271 8.14 3.11 -34.18
N GLU A 272 9.47 3.04 -33.99
CA GLU A 272 10.10 2.36 -32.86
C GLU A 272 9.74 3.03 -31.52
N VAL A 273 9.76 4.37 -31.46
CA VAL A 273 9.32 5.14 -30.30
C VAL A 273 7.86 4.88 -29.98
N ILE A 274 6.94 5.05 -30.94
CA ILE A 274 5.49 4.82 -30.74
C ILE A 274 5.22 3.40 -30.25
N ARG A 275 5.94 2.40 -30.81
CA ARG A 275 5.81 1.00 -30.39
C ARG A 275 6.26 0.81 -28.95
N SER A 276 7.40 1.39 -28.55
CA SER A 276 7.92 1.28 -27.18
C SER A 276 6.94 1.83 -26.14
N ARG A 277 6.17 2.87 -26.50
CA ARG A 277 5.23 3.55 -25.60
C ARG A 277 3.84 2.92 -25.53
N GLN A 278 3.52 1.92 -26.35
CA GLN A 278 2.19 1.28 -26.33
C GLN A 278 1.83 0.64 -24.97
N ASN A 279 2.84 0.27 -24.18
CA ASN A 279 2.67 -0.32 -22.85
C ASN A 279 2.95 0.68 -21.72
N SER A 280 3.12 1.98 -22.05
CA SER A 280 3.24 3.02 -21.03
C SER A 280 1.98 3.02 -20.16
N PHE A 281 2.15 3.21 -18.86
CA PHE A 281 1.05 3.44 -17.93
C PHE A 281 0.13 4.61 -18.30
N TRP A 282 0.66 5.62 -19.00
CA TRP A 282 -0.08 6.83 -19.37
C TRP A 282 -0.70 6.74 -20.78
N ILE A 283 -0.52 5.62 -21.49
CA ILE A 283 -0.84 5.50 -22.92
C ILE A 283 -2.29 5.88 -23.27
N ASP A 284 -3.24 5.62 -22.39
CA ASP A 284 -4.66 5.85 -22.67
C ASP A 284 -4.98 7.34 -22.87
N GLY A 285 -4.25 8.25 -22.22
CA GLY A 285 -4.35 9.70 -22.44
C GLY A 285 -3.69 10.17 -23.74
N TYR A 286 -2.76 9.40 -24.29
CA TYR A 286 -1.84 9.85 -25.35
C TYR A 286 -1.90 9.05 -26.66
N ARG A 287 -2.71 7.97 -26.73
CA ARG A 287 -2.80 7.09 -27.90
C ARG A 287 -3.06 7.84 -29.21
N LYS A 288 -3.97 8.83 -29.17
CA LYS A 288 -4.29 9.66 -30.34
C LYS A 288 -3.12 10.53 -30.78
N LEU A 289 -2.39 11.12 -29.83
CA LEU A 289 -1.25 11.98 -30.13
C LEU A 289 -0.10 11.18 -30.74
N TYR A 290 0.23 10.01 -30.18
CA TYR A 290 1.21 9.11 -30.79
C TYR A 290 0.78 8.64 -32.18
N SER A 291 -0.50 8.32 -32.38
CA SER A 291 -1.02 7.95 -33.70
C SER A 291 -0.89 9.09 -34.71
N ALA A 292 -1.24 10.32 -34.32
CA ALA A 292 -1.13 11.49 -35.17
C ALA A 292 0.33 11.77 -35.57
N ILE A 293 1.29 11.64 -34.64
CA ILE A 293 2.72 11.77 -34.93
C ILE A 293 3.18 10.70 -35.92
N GLY A 294 2.73 9.45 -35.77
CA GLY A 294 3.01 8.37 -36.71
C GLY A 294 2.50 8.68 -38.11
N SER A 295 1.23 9.08 -38.23
CA SER A 295 0.62 9.47 -39.51
C SER A 295 1.31 10.68 -40.14
N ALA A 296 1.71 11.67 -39.34
CA ALA A 296 2.47 12.84 -39.82
C ALA A 296 3.84 12.43 -40.40
N SER A 297 4.57 11.57 -39.68
CA SER A 297 5.86 11.04 -40.13
C SER A 297 5.73 10.27 -41.45
N ASP A 298 4.75 9.38 -41.55
CA ASP A 298 4.48 8.60 -42.76
C ASP A 298 4.06 9.51 -43.93
N LEU A 299 3.23 10.53 -43.66
CA LEU A 299 2.81 11.52 -44.65
C LEU A 299 4.01 12.30 -45.21
N LEU A 300 4.86 12.83 -44.34
CA LEU A 300 6.04 13.59 -44.75
C LEU A 300 7.02 12.73 -45.55
N ASN A 301 7.20 11.47 -45.16
CA ASN A 301 8.01 10.52 -45.91
C ASN A 301 7.41 10.23 -47.30
N ALA A 302 6.10 9.96 -47.37
CA ALA A 302 5.40 9.74 -48.64
C ALA A 302 5.50 10.96 -49.57
N LEU A 303 5.33 12.18 -49.03
CA LEU A 303 5.47 13.43 -49.79
C LEU A 303 6.90 13.67 -50.30
N SER A 304 7.92 13.19 -49.60
CA SER A 304 9.33 13.39 -50.02
C SER A 304 9.71 12.62 -51.29
N VAL A 305 9.02 11.51 -51.57
CA VAL A 305 9.24 10.65 -52.74
C VAL A 305 8.09 10.74 -53.75
N LEU A 306 7.08 11.57 -53.48
CA LEU A 306 5.89 11.68 -54.31
C LEU A 306 6.21 12.37 -55.63
N ASP A 307 6.02 11.62 -56.72
CA ASP A 307 6.00 12.18 -58.07
C ASP A 307 4.56 12.27 -58.58
N LEU A 308 4.10 13.51 -58.78
CA LEU A 308 2.79 13.83 -59.32
C LEU A 308 2.79 13.98 -60.86
N SER A 309 3.88 13.59 -61.53
CA SER A 309 3.91 13.56 -62.99
C SER A 309 2.95 12.50 -63.53
N MET A 310 2.22 12.85 -64.60
CA MET A 310 1.32 11.96 -65.33
C MET A 310 1.29 12.35 -66.81
N GLN A 311 1.24 11.37 -67.70
CA GLN A 311 1.20 11.55 -69.15
C GLN A 311 -0.24 11.51 -69.71
N SER A 312 -1.21 11.00 -68.93
CA SER A 312 -2.62 10.98 -69.30
C SER A 312 -3.54 10.99 -68.07
N PHE A 313 -4.84 11.24 -68.31
CA PHE A 313 -5.86 11.16 -67.27
C PHE A 313 -6.02 9.74 -66.71
N ASP A 314 -6.03 8.72 -67.57
CA ASP A 314 -6.15 7.32 -67.16
C ASP A 314 -4.97 6.88 -66.30
N GLU A 315 -3.75 7.32 -66.65
CA GLU A 315 -2.55 7.08 -65.83
C GLU A 315 -2.68 7.75 -64.45
N GLY A 316 -3.19 8.99 -64.41
CA GLY A 316 -3.46 9.68 -63.15
C GLY A 316 -4.47 8.93 -62.27
N LEU A 317 -5.53 8.38 -62.87
CA LEU A 317 -6.54 7.60 -62.15
C LEU A 317 -5.96 6.30 -61.58
N ASP A 318 -5.13 5.60 -62.35
CA ASP A 318 -4.47 4.37 -61.92
C ASP A 318 -3.42 4.64 -60.82
N ARG A 319 -2.59 5.68 -60.96
CA ARG A 319 -1.65 6.10 -59.91
C ARG A 319 -2.37 6.50 -58.62
N TYR A 320 -3.51 7.17 -58.71
CA TYR A 320 -4.30 7.51 -57.53
C TYR A 320 -4.83 6.26 -56.82
N ARG A 321 -5.42 5.32 -57.55
CA ARG A 321 -5.99 4.09 -56.99
C ARG A 321 -4.96 3.18 -56.34
N ASN A 322 -3.74 3.16 -56.88
CA ASN A 322 -2.68 2.26 -56.41
C ASN A 322 -1.81 2.90 -55.32
N ASP A 323 -1.49 4.20 -55.44
CA ASP A 323 -0.46 4.84 -54.61
C ASP A 323 -0.91 6.16 -53.97
N TRP A 324 -1.43 7.14 -54.73
CA TRP A 324 -1.66 8.49 -54.19
C TRP A 324 -2.81 8.57 -53.17
N PHE A 325 -3.79 7.65 -53.21
CA PHE A 325 -4.85 7.59 -52.20
C PHE A 325 -4.31 7.44 -50.77
N ARG A 326 -3.12 6.83 -50.62
CA ARG A 326 -2.48 6.62 -49.31
C ARG A 326 -2.03 7.95 -48.70
N VAL A 327 -1.65 8.93 -49.51
CA VAL A 327 -1.31 10.29 -49.05
C VAL A 327 -2.56 10.98 -48.47
N ASP A 328 -3.70 10.87 -49.16
CA ASP A 328 -4.99 11.39 -48.66
C ASP A 328 -5.41 10.69 -47.36
N GLN A 329 -5.26 9.36 -47.28
CA GLN A 329 -5.56 8.60 -46.07
C GLN A 329 -4.68 9.04 -44.87
N LEU A 330 -3.37 9.20 -45.09
CA LEU A 330 -2.44 9.65 -44.05
C LEU A 330 -2.76 11.08 -43.58
N TYR A 331 -3.12 11.97 -44.50
CA TYR A 331 -3.56 13.32 -44.16
C TYR A 331 -4.81 13.30 -43.26
N ARG A 332 -5.82 12.48 -43.57
CA ARG A 332 -7.04 12.35 -42.75
C ARG A 332 -6.81 11.68 -41.39
N GLN A 333 -5.79 10.85 -41.26
CA GLN A 333 -5.42 10.22 -39.99
C GLN A 333 -4.62 11.18 -39.08
N PHE A 334 -3.91 12.13 -39.69
CA PHE A 334 -3.22 13.20 -38.98
C PHE A 334 -4.18 14.31 -38.52
N ALA A 335 -5.12 14.72 -39.39
CA ALA A 335 -6.07 15.81 -39.17
C ALA A 335 -7.11 15.52 -38.07
#